data_AF-A0A6L7PCV5-F1
#
_entry.id   AF-A0A6L7PCV5-F1
#
_cell.length_a   1.000
_cell.length_b   1.000
_cell.length_c   1.000
_cell.angle_alpha   90.00
_cell.angle_beta   90.00
_cell.angle_gamma   90.00
#
_symmetry.space_group_name_H-M   'P 1'
#
loop_
_entity.id
_entity.type
_entity.pdbx_description
1 polymer ?
#
loop_
_entity_poly.entity_id
_entity_poly.type
_entity_poly.pdbx_seq_one_letter_code
_entity_poly.pdbx_strand_id
1 'polypeptide(L)' 'MQENLPPYVLVARIGSILGMSFALAIGLLLLLGGLVLPSLVAFAAFVPSLAIMVYAERLAASDDN' A
#
# COMPACT_ATOMS: atom_id res chain seq x y z
N MET A 1 18.17 15.49 -0.51
CA MET A 1 17.99 14.07 -0.18
C MET A 1 17.74 14.03 1.33
N GLN A 2 16.67 13.40 1.81
CA GLN A 2 16.44 13.28 3.27
C GLN A 2 17.42 12.24 3.82
N GLU A 3 18.59 12.70 4.26
CA GLU A 3 19.74 11.86 4.64
C GLU A 3 19.52 11.00 5.89
N ASN A 4 18.39 11.19 6.61
CA ASN A 4 18.07 10.48 7.86
C ASN A 4 16.69 9.80 7.84
N LEU A 5 16.15 9.41 6.67
CA LEU A 5 14.87 8.69 6.67
C LEU A 5 15.04 7.30 7.30
N PRO A 6 14.30 6.96 8.37
CA PRO A 6 14.51 5.69 9.07
C PRO A 6 14.29 4.49 8.15
N PRO A 7 15.13 3.43 8.22
CA PRO A 7 15.06 2.29 7.30
C PRO A 7 13.70 1.60 7.26
N TYR A 8 12.96 1.65 8.38
CA TYR A 8 11.61 1.08 8.47
C TYR A 8 10.60 1.75 7.55
N VAL A 9 10.75 3.05 7.24
CA VAL A 9 9.88 3.79 6.32
C VAL A 9 10.08 3.29 4.89
N LEU A 10 11.34 2.99 4.52
CA LEU A 10 11.68 2.48 3.19
C LEU A 10 11.04 1.09 2.97
N VAL A 11 11.17 0.21 3.97
CA VAL A 11 10.56 -1.13 3.95
C VAL A 11 9.04 -1.02 3.89
N ALA A 12 8.43 -0.14 4.68
CA ALA A 12 6.99 0.09 4.67
C ALA A 12 6.52 0.54 3.28
N ARG A 13 7.19 1.50 2.64
CA ARG A 13 6.85 1.96 1.28
C ARG A 13 6.95 0.85 0.24
N ILE A 14 8.04 0.10 0.22
CA ILE A 14 8.24 -1.00 -0.73
C ILE A 14 7.16 -2.07 -0.53
N GLY A 15 6.93 -2.48 0.72
CA GLY A 15 5.89 -3.45 1.07
C GLY A 15 4.50 -2.99 0.65
N SER A 16 4.17 -1.72 0.90
CA SER A 16 2.90 -1.12 0.51
C SER A 16 2.76 -1.06 -1.01
N ILE A 17 3.76 -0.58 -1.76
CA ILE A 17 3.70 -0.54 -3.23
C ILE A 17 3.49 -1.94 -3.81
N LEU A 18 4.18 -2.96 -3.28
CA LEU A 18 4.00 -4.35 -3.70
C LEU A 18 2.57 -4.84 -3.43
N GLY A 19 2.05 -4.63 -2.23
CA GLY A 19 0.70 -5.04 -1.85
C GLY A 19 -0.39 -4.33 -2.66
N MET A 20 -0.24 -3.03 -2.90
CA MET A 20 -1.14 -2.26 -3.75
C MET A 20 -1.12 -2.74 -5.20
N SER A 21 0.08 -2.96 -5.76
CA SER A 21 0.25 -3.42 -7.15
C SER A 21 -0.35 -4.80 -7.35
N PHE A 22 -0.19 -5.70 -6.37
CA PHE A 22 -0.79 -7.03 -6.41
C PHE A 22 -2.32 -6.98 -6.35
N ALA A 23 -2.88 -6.22 -5.41
CA ALA A 23 -4.33 -6.02 -5.29
C ALA A 23 -4.94 -5.44 -6.57
N LEU A 24 -4.26 -4.45 -7.18
CA LEU A 24 -4.67 -3.88 -8.46
C LEU A 24 -4.60 -4.88 -9.61
N ALA A 25 -3.53 -5.65 -9.72
CA ALA A 25 -3.38 -6.67 -10.77
C ALA A 25 -4.49 -7.72 -10.70
N ILE A 26 -4.78 -8.25 -9.50
CA ILE A 26 -5.86 -9.23 -9.31
C ILE A 26 -7.23 -8.59 -9.55
N GLY A 27 -7.48 -7.39 -9.02
CA GLY A 27 -8.74 -6.68 -9.23
C GLY A 27 -9.02 -6.42 -10.71
N LEU A 28 -8.01 -5.99 -11.47
CA LEU A 28 -8.13 -5.79 -12.91
C LEU A 28 -8.38 -7.10 -13.67
N LEU A 29 -7.68 -8.18 -13.32
CA LEU A 29 -7.91 -9.49 -13.94
C LEU A 29 -9.35 -9.99 -13.69
N LEU A 30 -9.87 -9.83 -12.47
CA LEU A 30 -11.24 -10.21 -12.13
C LEU A 30 -12.26 -9.32 -12.85
N LEU A 31 -11.99 -8.02 -12.95
CA LEU A 31 -12.86 -7.07 -13.66
C LEU A 31 -12.92 -7.39 -15.16
N LEU A 32 -11.78 -7.71 -15.78
CA LEU A 32 -11.71 -8.17 -17.18
C LEU A 32 -12.46 -9.49 -17.37
N GLY A 33 -12.46 -10.37 -16.35
CA GLY A 33 -13.26 -11.60 -16.32
C GLY A 33 -14.76 -11.38 -16.07
N GLY A 34 -15.23 -10.13 -15.94
CA GLY A 34 -16.65 -9.80 -15.68
C GLY A 34 -17.09 -9.96 -14.22
N LEU A 35 -16.17 -10.30 -13.31
CA LEU A 35 -16.45 -10.54 -11.90
C LEU A 35 -16.34 -9.23 -11.09
N VAL A 36 -17.35 -8.38 -11.22
CA VAL A 36 -17.36 -7.03 -10.62
C VAL A 36 -17.29 -7.06 -9.08
N LEU A 37 -18.15 -7.83 -8.39
CA LEU A 37 -18.11 -7.90 -6.93
C LEU A 37 -16.74 -8.38 -6.38
N PRO A 38 -16.18 -9.50 -6.87
CA PRO A 38 -14.85 -9.94 -6.46
C PRO A 38 -13.74 -8.91 -6.76
N SER A 39 -13.83 -8.19 -7.87
CA SER A 39 -12.86 -7.14 -8.20
C SER A 39 -12.87 -5.99 -7.18
N LEU A 40 -14.05 -5.58 -6.71
CA LEU A 40 -14.18 -4.55 -5.68
C LEU A 40 -13.58 -4.99 -4.34
N VAL A 41 -13.77 -6.26 -3.96
CA VAL A 41 -13.15 -6.83 -2.76
C VAL A 41 -11.62 -6.87 -2.90
N ALA A 42 -11.11 -7.25 -4.08
CA ALA A 42 -9.67 -7.22 -4.36
C ALA A 42 -9.09 -5.81 -4.28
N PHE A 43 -9.79 -4.79 -4.81
CA PHE A 43 -9.38 -3.39 -4.67
C PHE A 43 -9.50 -2.89 -3.23
N ALA A 44 -10.48 -3.34 -2.45
CA ALA A 44 -10.58 -2.99 -1.03
C ALA A 44 -9.40 -3.56 -0.22
N ALA A 45 -8.81 -4.68 -0.65
CA ALA A 45 -7.61 -5.26 -0.04
C ALA A 45 -6.34 -4.38 -0.21
N PHE A 46 -6.40 -3.28 -0.96
CA PHE A 46 -5.32 -2.28 -1.02
C PHE A 46 -5.28 -1.37 0.23
N VAL A 47 -6.40 -1.23 0.95
CA VAL A 47 -6.52 -0.32 2.10
C VAL A 47 -5.53 -0.63 3.23
N PRO A 48 -5.29 -1.90 3.64
CA PRO A 48 -4.30 -2.21 4.66
C PRO A 48 -2.88 -1.82 4.26
N SER A 49 -2.51 -2.03 2.99
CA SER A 49 -1.20 -1.62 2.48
C SER A 49 -1.04 -0.10 2.52
N LEU A 50 -2.10 0.66 2.20
CA LEU A 50 -2.08 2.11 2.31
C LEU A 50 -1.99 2.59 3.75
N ALA A 51 -2.73 1.95 4.66
CA ALA A 51 -2.71 2.27 6.07
C ALA A 51 -1.31 2.10 6.68
N ILE A 52 -0.61 1.01 6.35
CA ILE A 52 0.76 0.75 6.83
C ILE A 52 1.73 1.85 6.36
N MET A 53 1.63 2.26 5.09
CA MET A 53 2.48 3.33 4.54
C MET A 53 2.24 4.65 5.27
N VAL A 54 0.98 5.08 5.35
CA VAL A 54 0.59 6.35 5.98
C VAL A 54 0.95 6.35 7.46
N TYR A 55 0.79 5.21 8.14
CA TYR A 55 1.18 5.08 9.54
C TYR A 55 2.69 5.22 9.73
N ALA A 56 3.50 4.52 8.93
CA ALA A 56 4.96 4.60 9.03
C ALA A 56 5.47 6.01 8.72
N GLU A 57 4.88 6.71 7.75
CA GLU A 57 5.22 8.09 7.43
C GLU A 57 4.83 9.06 8.54
N ARG A 58 3.64 8.89 9.14
CA ARG A 58 3.20 9.72 10.28
C ARG A 58 4.05 9.51 11.53
N LEU A 59 4.47 8.28 11.78
CA LEU A 59 5.36 7.96 12.90
C LEU A 59 6.71 8.63 12.71
N ALA A 60 7.31 8.50 11.52
CA ALA A 60 8.58 9.16 11.21
C ALA A 60 8.50 10.69 11.28
N ALA A 61 7.36 11.29 10.89
CA ALA A 61 7.14 12.73 11.04
C ALA A 61 6.95 13.18 12.49
N SER A 62 6.54 12.28 13.38
CA SER A 62 6.37 12.57 14.81
C SER A 62 7.67 12.41 15.60
N ASP A 63 8.57 11.53 15.16
CA ASP A 63 9.90 11.32 15.76
C ASP A 63 10.90 12.45 15.44
N ASP A 64 10.65 13.27 14.43
CA ASP A 64 11.52 14.37 13.97
C ASP A 64 11.20 15.74 14.63
N ASN A 65 10.35 15.77 15.66
CA ASN A 65 9.84 16.98 16.34
C ASN A 65 10.00 16.89 17.86
#